data_AF-A0A6S7I901-F1
#
_entry.id   AF-A0A6S7I901-F1
#
_cell.length_a   1.000
_cell.length_b   1.000
_cell.length_c   1.000
_cell.angle_alpha   90.00
_cell.angle_beta   90.00
_cell.angle_gamma   90.00
#
_symmetry.space_group_name_H-M   'P 1'
#
loop_
_entity.id
_entity.type
_entity.pdbx_description
1 polymer ?
#
loop_
_entity_poly.entity_id
_entity_poly.type
_entity_poly.pdbx_seq_one_letter_code
_entity_poly.pdbx_strand_id
1 'polypeptide(L)'
;MEKRSIALLLSLTLGLVFNFTSAAQVSHCIYGTTVKDLLKLAGIRGADLLSYVAKLKAHNIDQSVLTSLTLQQLHDIGIIALGDRIKIHNFFSKDPNDCSNSSCKNNGICRDGFRCFSCICDPKNGYYGPGCELKCPCHNGGICKTVPTGFKCVCPPGYSGDLCKTKYLTEERVVKLEETLKQLTTRLKQTEQELKNQKVQIKDLQARPVGSWRLQRTNEILNQLEKIQLHRTTPTYTQKLPIILPKHTQAILISVYCHFWNSNGHAYLNYVTYQKGNDNTAAKAEGYNTHYRVYANTFLYEQMIPWNSTLPNELIFKVTNSYRTGGNNNWYRVRLVGYMTS
;
A
#
# COMPACT_ATOMS: atom_id res chain seq x y z
N MET A 1 -14.15 12.77 61.43
CA MET A 1 -15.22 13.76 61.65
C MET A 1 -15.78 14.08 60.28
N GLU A 2 -17.01 13.83 59.87
CA GLU A 2 -18.18 13.22 60.49
C GLU A 2 -19.14 12.85 59.33
N LYS A 3 -19.87 11.74 59.46
CA LYS A 3 -21.00 11.32 58.60
C LYS A 3 -22.25 12.12 59.00
N ARG A 4 -23.14 12.42 58.03
CA ARG A 4 -24.64 12.57 58.10
C ARG A 4 -25.09 13.46 56.92
N SER A 5 -26.16 13.24 56.16
CA SER A 5 -27.28 12.28 56.20
C SER A 5 -27.90 12.19 54.79
N ILE A 6 -28.47 11.02 54.50
CA ILE A 6 -29.32 10.69 53.36
C ILE A 6 -30.76 11.18 53.62
N ALA A 7 -31.44 11.61 52.55
CA ALA A 7 -32.87 11.42 52.23
C ALA A 7 -33.60 12.71 51.80
N LEU A 8 -33.97 12.79 50.51
CA LEU A 8 -35.38 12.92 50.10
C LEU A 8 -35.49 12.70 48.58
N LEU A 9 -36.30 11.70 48.24
CA LEU A 9 -36.66 11.26 46.91
C LEU A 9 -37.74 12.16 46.28
N LEU A 10 -37.74 12.16 44.94
CA LEU A 10 -38.91 12.20 44.04
C LEU A 10 -39.95 13.31 44.26
N SER A 11 -40.01 14.29 43.34
CA SER A 11 -41.27 14.61 42.63
C SER A 11 -41.11 15.74 41.59
N LEU A 12 -41.85 15.58 40.49
CA LEU A 12 -42.28 16.58 39.48
C LEU A 12 -41.29 17.00 38.37
N THR A 13 -41.23 16.14 37.37
CA THR A 13 -41.50 16.54 35.98
C THR A 13 -42.84 17.27 35.87
N LEU A 14 -42.83 18.53 35.44
CA LEU A 14 -43.77 19.22 34.51
C LEU A 14 -43.75 20.71 34.83
N GLY A 15 -43.53 21.54 33.81
CA GLY A 15 -43.89 22.96 33.89
C GLY A 15 -42.82 23.96 33.45
N LEU A 16 -42.20 23.76 32.28
CA LEU A 16 -41.84 24.91 31.46
C LEU A 16 -42.74 24.89 30.23
N VAL A 17 -44.00 25.28 30.47
CA VAL A 17 -44.91 25.73 29.43
C VAL A 17 -44.27 26.98 28.83
N PHE A 18 -43.84 26.83 27.58
CA PHE A 18 -43.45 27.93 26.72
C PHE A 18 -44.58 28.96 26.66
N ASN A 19 -44.43 30.08 27.36
CA ASN A 19 -45.11 31.31 27.02
C ASN A 19 -44.30 31.97 25.89
N PHE A 20 -44.61 31.61 24.64
CA PHE A 20 -44.34 32.51 23.53
C PHE A 20 -45.65 33.11 23.05
N THR A 21 -45.83 34.36 23.46
CA THR A 21 -46.70 35.33 22.84
C THR A 21 -46.55 35.31 21.32
N SER A 22 -47.67 35.42 20.63
CA SER A 22 -47.82 35.61 19.19
C SER A 22 -46.89 36.69 18.62
N ALA A 23 -45.77 36.24 18.07
CA ALA A 23 -45.03 36.86 16.98
C ALA A 23 -44.30 35.71 16.29
N ALA A 24 -44.38 35.62 14.95
CA ALA A 24 -43.68 34.59 14.19
C ALA A 24 -42.19 34.58 14.58
N GLN A 25 -41.78 33.60 15.36
CA GLN A 25 -40.44 33.50 15.90
C GLN A 25 -39.56 32.98 14.78
N VAL A 26 -38.92 33.91 14.06
CA VAL A 26 -38.03 33.61 12.94
C VAL A 26 -36.90 32.73 13.46
N SER A 27 -36.92 31.44 13.10
CA SER A 27 -36.00 30.44 13.65
C SER A 27 -34.78 30.26 12.74
N HIS A 28 -33.59 30.17 13.33
CA HIS A 28 -32.42 29.73 12.57
C HIS A 28 -32.58 28.25 12.24
N CYS A 29 -32.21 27.83 11.03
CA CYS A 29 -32.29 26.43 10.65
C CYS A 29 -31.48 25.57 11.62
N ILE A 30 -32.19 24.84 12.49
CA ILE A 30 -31.59 24.02 13.53
C ILE A 30 -30.90 22.83 12.87
N TYR A 31 -29.67 22.55 13.31
CA TYR A 31 -28.99 21.30 12.96
C TYR A 31 -29.80 20.11 13.51
N GLY A 32 -30.52 19.40 12.64
CA GLY A 32 -31.31 18.23 13.05
C GLY A 32 -32.33 17.76 12.02
N THR A 33 -32.95 18.68 11.28
CA THR A 33 -33.86 18.32 10.18
C THR A 33 -33.05 18.11 8.91
N THR A 34 -32.96 16.88 8.44
CA THR A 34 -32.20 16.59 7.22
C THR A 34 -33.08 16.74 5.97
N VAL A 35 -32.47 16.94 4.79
CA VAL A 35 -33.18 16.87 3.49
C VAL A 35 -34.02 15.59 3.38
N LYS A 36 -33.52 14.48 3.92
CA LYS A 36 -34.25 13.20 3.97
C LYS A 36 -35.54 13.31 4.77
N ASP A 37 -35.54 14.02 5.88
CA ASP A 37 -36.73 14.18 6.73
C ASP A 37 -37.75 15.11 6.06
N LEU A 38 -37.29 16.20 5.43
CA LEU A 38 -38.15 17.09 4.66
C LEU A 38 -38.81 16.38 3.48
N LEU A 39 -38.09 15.53 2.74
CA LEU A 39 -38.65 14.75 1.65
C LEU A 39 -39.70 13.73 2.14
N LYS A 40 -39.52 13.14 3.32
CA LYS A 40 -40.56 12.28 3.92
C LYS A 40 -41.83 13.07 4.23
N LEU A 41 -41.69 14.27 4.79
CA LEU A 41 -42.82 15.17 5.07
C LEU A 41 -43.52 15.62 3.79
N ALA A 42 -42.78 15.79 2.69
CA ALA A 42 -43.34 16.01 1.36
C ALA A 42 -44.06 14.77 0.76
N GLY A 43 -44.06 13.62 1.45
CA GLY A 43 -44.75 12.41 1.01
C GLY A 43 -43.96 11.55 0.00
N ILE A 44 -42.63 11.66 -0.01
CA ILE A 44 -41.75 10.79 -0.78
C ILE A 44 -41.59 9.44 -0.07
N ARG A 45 -41.80 8.35 -0.83
CA ARG A 45 -41.76 6.98 -0.31
C ARG A 45 -40.32 6.49 -0.13
N GLY A 46 -40.15 5.50 0.75
CA GLY A 46 -38.83 4.95 1.10
C GLY A 46 -37.99 4.42 -0.07
N ALA A 47 -38.62 3.87 -1.11
CA ALA A 47 -37.93 3.34 -2.29
C ALA A 47 -37.17 4.43 -3.07
N ASP A 48 -37.77 5.61 -3.21
CA ASP A 48 -37.22 6.73 -3.99
C ASP A 48 -36.42 7.71 -3.12
N LEU A 49 -36.71 7.76 -1.81
CA LEU A 49 -36.16 8.71 -0.86
C LEU A 49 -34.62 8.75 -0.84
N LEU A 50 -33.96 7.61 -0.71
CA LEU A 50 -32.49 7.57 -0.63
C LEU A 50 -31.84 7.98 -1.96
N SER A 51 -32.46 7.60 -3.09
CA SER A 51 -32.01 8.02 -4.42
C SER A 51 -32.09 9.54 -4.58
N TYR A 52 -33.20 10.15 -4.13
CA TYR A 52 -33.39 11.60 -4.23
C TYR A 52 -32.47 12.38 -3.30
N VAL A 53 -32.24 11.89 -2.07
CA VAL A 53 -31.24 12.48 -1.16
C VAL A 53 -29.84 12.45 -1.79
N ALA A 54 -29.46 11.34 -2.44
CA ALA A 54 -28.17 11.25 -3.10
C ALA A 54 -28.05 12.23 -4.27
N LYS A 55 -29.09 12.37 -5.09
CA LYS A 55 -29.14 13.35 -6.21
C LYS A 55 -29.04 14.78 -5.70
N LEU A 56 -29.85 15.17 -4.72
CA LEU A 56 -29.81 16.51 -4.13
C LEU A 56 -28.43 16.83 -3.56
N LYS A 57 -27.82 15.88 -2.83
CA LYS A 57 -26.46 16.02 -2.30
C LYS A 57 -25.41 16.17 -3.40
N ALA A 58 -25.49 15.40 -4.49
CA ALA A 58 -24.56 15.49 -5.62
C ALA A 58 -24.58 16.88 -6.30
N HIS A 59 -25.71 17.57 -6.24
CA HIS A 59 -25.89 18.93 -6.75
C HIS A 59 -25.73 20.03 -5.67
N ASN A 60 -25.23 19.70 -4.48
CA ASN A 60 -25.09 20.63 -3.34
C ASN A 60 -26.41 21.32 -2.93
N ILE A 61 -27.53 20.63 -3.06
CA ILE A 61 -28.86 21.11 -2.67
C ILE A 61 -29.15 20.66 -1.24
N ASP A 62 -29.39 21.63 -0.35
CA ASP A 62 -29.77 21.41 1.04
C ASP A 62 -31.13 22.06 1.38
N GLN A 63 -31.48 22.07 2.67
CA GLN A 63 -32.75 22.65 3.15
C GLN A 63 -32.96 24.13 2.81
N SER A 64 -31.88 24.89 2.55
CA SER A 64 -31.94 26.31 2.16
C SER A 64 -32.22 26.51 0.67
N VAL A 65 -31.91 25.52 -0.16
CA VAL A 65 -32.06 25.63 -1.62
C VAL A 65 -33.40 25.07 -2.09
N LEU A 66 -33.97 24.09 -1.36
CA LEU A 66 -35.19 23.38 -1.75
C LEU A 66 -36.40 24.29 -1.98
N THR A 67 -36.51 25.42 -1.27
CA THR A 67 -37.61 26.40 -1.41
C THR A 67 -37.61 27.13 -2.75
N SER A 68 -36.45 27.20 -3.41
CA SER A 68 -36.26 27.94 -4.66
C SER A 68 -36.34 27.07 -5.94
N LEU A 69 -36.51 25.75 -5.81
CA LEU A 69 -36.43 24.84 -6.94
C LEU A 69 -37.74 24.75 -7.75
N THR A 70 -37.61 24.93 -9.05
CA THR A 70 -38.68 24.71 -10.04
C THR A 70 -38.87 23.23 -10.36
N LEU A 71 -40.04 22.87 -10.90
CA LEU A 71 -40.30 21.52 -11.41
C LEU A 71 -39.27 21.08 -12.47
N GLN A 72 -38.80 21.99 -13.31
CA GLN A 72 -37.79 21.69 -14.33
C GLN A 72 -36.43 21.40 -13.68
N GLN A 73 -36.00 22.21 -12.71
CA GLN A 73 -34.75 21.95 -11.99
C GLN A 73 -34.77 20.62 -11.24
N LEU A 74 -35.91 20.24 -10.64
CA LEU A 74 -36.08 18.92 -10.01
C LEU A 74 -35.96 17.78 -11.05
N HIS A 75 -36.48 17.97 -12.25
CA HIS A 75 -36.33 17.01 -13.34
C HIS A 75 -34.86 16.86 -13.75
N ASP A 76 -34.16 17.98 -13.93
CA ASP A 76 -32.79 18.02 -14.44
C ASP A 76 -31.77 17.40 -13.49
N ILE A 77 -32.01 17.48 -12.17
CA ILE A 77 -31.20 16.75 -11.15
C ILE A 77 -31.57 15.26 -11.04
N GLY A 78 -32.48 14.78 -11.89
CA GLY A 78 -32.82 13.36 -12.02
C GLY A 78 -34.02 12.90 -11.19
N ILE A 79 -34.84 13.78 -10.63
CA ILE A 79 -36.14 13.42 -10.04
C ILE A 79 -37.17 13.33 -11.17
N ILE A 80 -37.11 12.24 -11.94
CA ILE A 80 -37.85 12.08 -13.20
C ILE A 80 -39.35 11.76 -13.03
N ALA A 81 -39.78 11.29 -11.86
CA ALA A 81 -41.18 11.02 -11.58
C ALA A 81 -41.97 12.32 -11.37
N LEU A 82 -42.89 12.64 -12.29
CA LEU A 82 -43.68 13.88 -12.25
C LEU A 82 -44.47 14.03 -10.95
N GLY A 83 -45.08 12.95 -10.46
CA GLY A 83 -45.86 12.97 -9.21
C GLY A 83 -45.01 13.37 -7.99
N ASP A 84 -43.78 12.88 -7.92
CA ASP A 84 -42.87 13.22 -6.81
C ASP A 84 -42.28 14.62 -6.93
N ARG A 85 -42.03 15.10 -8.16
CA ARG A 85 -41.68 16.51 -8.38
C ARG A 85 -42.78 17.45 -7.91
N ILE A 86 -44.04 17.15 -8.23
CA ILE A 86 -45.19 17.96 -7.81
C ILE A 86 -45.31 17.97 -6.28
N LYS A 87 -45.14 16.82 -5.63
CA LYS A 87 -45.14 16.73 -4.16
C LYS A 87 -44.05 17.61 -3.53
N ILE A 88 -42.81 17.48 -4.00
CA ILE A 88 -41.67 18.28 -3.52
C ILE A 88 -41.97 19.76 -3.74
N HIS A 89 -42.27 20.16 -4.98
CA HIS A 89 -42.53 21.55 -5.33
C HIS A 89 -43.67 22.15 -4.51
N ASN A 90 -44.83 21.51 -4.43
CA ASN A 90 -45.99 22.03 -3.68
C ASN A 90 -45.76 22.11 -2.18
N PHE A 91 -44.92 21.21 -1.62
CA PHE A 91 -44.58 21.23 -0.21
C PHE A 91 -43.74 22.46 0.14
N PHE A 92 -42.74 22.76 -0.69
CA PHE A 92 -41.84 23.90 -0.48
C PHE A 92 -42.38 25.24 -1.01
N SER A 93 -43.28 25.25 -2.00
CA SER A 93 -43.82 26.48 -2.60
C SER A 93 -44.75 27.27 -1.68
N LYS A 94 -45.21 26.65 -0.58
CA LYS A 94 -46.07 27.29 0.43
C LYS A 94 -45.27 27.86 1.60
N ASP A 95 -43.95 27.80 1.51
CA ASP A 95 -43.06 28.27 2.55
C ASP A 95 -42.90 29.80 2.48
N PRO A 96 -43.08 30.53 3.59
CA PRO A 96 -42.86 31.98 3.61
C PRO A 96 -41.38 32.31 3.47
N ASN A 97 -41.06 33.44 2.83
CA ASN A 97 -39.69 33.95 2.79
C ASN A 97 -39.30 34.52 4.16
N ASP A 98 -38.54 33.74 4.93
CA ASP A 98 -38.10 34.02 6.28
C ASP A 98 -36.97 35.06 6.33
N CYS A 99 -36.41 35.46 5.19
CA CYS A 99 -35.46 36.56 5.08
C CYS A 99 -36.10 37.95 5.01
N SER A 100 -37.43 38.05 4.89
CA SER A 100 -38.15 39.32 4.68
C SER A 100 -37.93 40.35 5.81
N ASN A 101 -37.62 39.88 7.02
CA ASN A 101 -37.18 40.70 8.17
C ASN A 101 -35.81 40.22 8.69
N SER A 102 -34.81 40.17 7.79
CA SER A 102 -33.47 39.64 8.07
C SER A 102 -32.91 40.09 9.43
N SER A 103 -32.59 39.11 10.28
CA SER A 103 -31.95 39.33 11.58
C SER A 103 -30.44 39.15 11.56
N CYS A 104 -29.85 38.86 10.39
CA CYS A 104 -28.40 38.66 10.23
C CYS A 104 -27.65 39.95 10.57
N LYS A 105 -26.72 39.88 11.53
CA LYS A 105 -25.89 41.01 11.97
C LYS A 105 -24.64 41.15 11.13
N ASN A 106 -23.95 42.28 11.29
CA ASN A 106 -22.59 42.50 10.75
C ASN A 106 -22.46 42.23 9.24
N ASN A 107 -23.41 42.73 8.45
CA ASN A 107 -23.49 42.51 6.99
C ASN A 107 -23.63 41.04 6.57
N GLY A 108 -24.12 40.18 7.45
CA GLY A 108 -24.45 38.80 7.10
C GLY A 108 -25.56 38.74 6.05
N ILE A 109 -25.41 37.84 5.09
CA ILE A 109 -26.38 37.62 4.01
C ILE A 109 -27.38 36.56 4.48
N CYS A 110 -28.67 36.91 4.49
CA CYS A 110 -29.72 35.96 4.81
C CYS A 110 -29.91 34.96 3.65
N ARG A 111 -30.01 33.68 4.00
CA ARG A 111 -30.44 32.60 3.12
C ARG A 111 -31.72 32.00 3.68
N ASP A 112 -32.74 32.07 2.85
CA ASP A 112 -34.05 31.50 3.12
C ASP A 112 -33.96 29.97 3.17
N GLY A 113 -34.83 29.32 3.91
CA GLY A 113 -34.88 27.88 4.06
C GLY A 113 -36.25 27.45 4.56
N PHE A 114 -36.50 26.14 4.61
CA PHE A 114 -37.86 25.67 4.91
C PHE A 114 -38.30 26.01 6.34
N ARG A 115 -39.19 27.00 6.48
CA ARG A 115 -39.70 27.55 7.76
C ARG A 115 -38.59 28.02 8.71
N CYS A 116 -37.44 28.38 8.16
CA CYS A 116 -36.27 28.87 8.88
C CYS A 116 -35.36 29.67 7.96
N PHE A 117 -34.43 30.43 8.53
CA PHE A 117 -33.37 31.07 7.76
C PHE A 117 -31.98 30.70 8.28
N SER A 118 -30.95 30.99 7.48
CA SER A 118 -29.56 30.90 7.91
C SER A 118 -28.79 32.15 7.47
N CYS A 119 -27.78 32.55 8.23
CA CYS A 119 -26.94 33.67 7.85
C CYS A 119 -25.59 33.19 7.32
N ILE A 120 -25.19 33.72 6.16
CA ILE A 120 -23.82 33.65 5.68
C ILE A 120 -23.06 34.81 6.31
N CYS A 121 -22.16 34.51 7.22
CA CYS A 121 -21.34 35.52 7.88
C CYS A 121 -20.14 35.93 7.02
N ASP A 122 -19.52 37.05 7.37
CA ASP A 122 -18.25 37.49 6.78
C ASP A 122 -17.07 36.91 7.58
N PRO A 123 -16.47 35.79 7.12
CA PRO A 123 -15.38 35.16 7.83
C PRO A 123 -14.07 35.95 7.76
N LYS A 124 -13.93 36.91 6.83
CA LYS A 124 -12.72 37.74 6.68
C LYS A 124 -12.68 38.84 7.74
N ASN A 125 -13.82 39.44 8.03
CA ASN A 125 -13.98 40.38 9.15
C ASN A 125 -14.16 39.68 10.50
N GLY A 126 -14.17 38.33 10.48
CA GLY A 126 -14.14 37.48 11.66
C GLY A 126 -15.50 37.29 12.31
N TYR A 127 -16.60 37.45 11.59
CA TYR A 127 -17.94 37.22 12.14
C TYR A 127 -18.41 35.78 11.93
N TYR A 128 -19.09 35.23 12.94
CA TYR A 128 -19.62 33.86 12.95
C TYR A 128 -20.83 33.74 13.91
N GLY A 129 -21.38 32.52 14.01
CA GLY A 129 -22.57 32.24 14.81
C GLY A 129 -23.83 32.16 13.94
N PRO A 130 -24.98 31.70 14.48
CA PRO A 130 -26.21 31.53 13.72
C PRO A 130 -26.66 32.82 13.01
N GLY A 131 -26.58 33.95 13.70
CA GLY A 131 -26.99 35.28 13.21
C GLY A 131 -25.83 36.21 12.90
N CYS A 132 -24.60 35.69 12.79
CA CYS A 132 -23.37 36.47 12.59
C CYS A 132 -23.07 37.49 13.69
N GLU A 133 -23.53 37.24 14.91
CA GLU A 133 -23.41 38.11 16.07
C GLU A 133 -22.07 37.97 16.82
N LEU A 134 -21.38 36.84 16.64
CA LEU A 134 -20.13 36.54 17.34
C LEU A 134 -18.91 36.96 16.51
N LYS A 135 -17.83 37.34 17.19
CA LYS A 135 -16.54 37.69 16.56
C LYS A 135 -15.43 36.74 16.97
N CYS A 136 -14.73 36.17 16.00
CA CYS A 136 -13.64 35.22 16.24
C CYS A 136 -12.37 35.95 16.68
N PRO A 137 -11.66 35.44 17.71
CA PRO A 137 -10.41 36.00 18.19
C PRO A 137 -9.20 35.57 17.32
N CYS A 138 -9.36 35.50 16.00
CA CYS A 138 -8.28 35.14 15.08
C CYS A 138 -7.37 36.35 14.85
N HIS A 139 -6.05 36.16 14.93
CA HIS A 139 -5.06 37.22 14.72
C HIS A 139 -4.43 37.15 13.32
N ASN A 140 -3.72 38.22 12.96
CA ASN A 140 -2.86 38.30 11.78
C ASN A 140 -3.57 37.97 10.45
N GLY A 141 -4.85 38.33 10.32
CA GLY A 141 -5.64 38.03 9.11
C GLY A 141 -6.13 36.58 9.02
N GLY A 142 -6.14 35.84 10.13
CA GLY A 142 -6.74 34.50 10.20
C GLY A 142 -8.22 34.52 9.82
N ILE A 143 -8.61 33.58 8.95
CA ILE A 143 -10.00 33.44 8.49
C ILE A 143 -10.77 32.60 9.49
N CYS A 144 -11.96 33.07 9.88
CA CYS A 144 -12.80 32.30 10.78
C CYS A 144 -13.60 31.22 10.05
N LYS A 145 -13.54 29.99 10.57
CA LYS A 145 -14.41 28.90 10.14
C LYS A 145 -15.31 28.47 11.29
N THR A 146 -16.61 28.56 11.09
CA THR A 146 -17.61 28.02 12.03
C THR A 146 -17.52 26.49 12.02
N VAL A 147 -17.56 25.90 13.22
CA VAL A 147 -17.60 24.46 13.44
C VAL A 147 -18.70 24.15 14.47
N PRO A 148 -19.22 22.91 14.55
CA PRO A 148 -20.33 22.59 15.47
C PRO A 148 -20.06 22.95 16.94
N THR A 149 -18.80 22.92 17.36
CA THR A 149 -18.36 23.23 18.73
C THR A 149 -17.93 24.69 18.93
N GLY A 150 -18.12 25.56 17.94
CA GLY A 150 -17.75 26.98 18.02
C GLY A 150 -17.04 27.48 16.75
N PHE A 151 -15.76 27.83 16.87
CA PHE A 151 -14.96 28.38 15.78
C PHE A 151 -13.59 27.70 15.64
N LYS A 152 -12.99 27.82 14.46
CA LYS A 152 -11.59 27.48 14.18
C LYS A 152 -10.97 28.56 13.32
N CYS A 153 -9.79 29.05 13.71
CA CYS A 153 -9.02 29.98 12.88
C CYS A 153 -8.22 29.20 11.82
N VAL A 154 -8.32 29.64 10.58
CA VAL A 154 -7.46 29.20 9.48
C VAL A 154 -6.39 30.26 9.28
N CYS A 155 -5.15 29.92 9.63
CA CYS A 155 -4.06 30.88 9.62
C CYS A 155 -3.52 31.13 8.22
N PRO A 156 -3.18 32.38 7.87
CA PRO A 156 -2.52 32.67 6.61
C PRO A 156 -1.09 32.11 6.62
N PRO A 157 -0.46 31.99 5.44
CA PRO A 157 0.92 31.57 5.32
C PRO A 157 1.85 32.37 6.25
N GLY A 158 2.69 31.64 7.00
CA GLY A 158 3.63 32.23 7.94
C GLY A 158 3.14 32.41 9.38
N TYR A 159 1.86 32.15 9.65
CA TYR A 159 1.27 32.18 11.00
C TYR A 159 0.68 30.83 11.40
N SER A 160 0.69 30.53 12.70
CA SER A 160 0.27 29.25 13.26
C SER A 160 -0.33 29.39 14.67
N GLY A 161 -0.81 28.27 15.20
CA GLY A 161 -1.53 28.18 16.48
C GLY A 161 -3.03 28.38 16.33
N ASP A 162 -3.79 28.01 17.36
CA ASP A 162 -5.27 27.97 17.32
C ASP A 162 -5.91 29.32 17.00
N LEU A 163 -5.21 30.42 17.32
CA LEU A 163 -5.64 31.80 17.09
C LEU A 163 -4.73 32.54 16.11
N CYS A 164 -3.83 31.85 15.40
CA CYS A 164 -2.90 32.45 14.43
C CYS A 164 -1.97 33.52 15.00
N LYS A 165 -1.62 33.42 16.28
CA LYS A 165 -0.75 34.37 16.98
C LYS A 165 0.73 34.17 16.65
N THR A 166 1.14 32.95 16.33
CA THR A 166 2.55 32.58 16.23
C THR A 166 3.05 32.77 14.81
N LYS A 167 3.84 33.82 14.57
CA LYS A 167 4.58 34.02 13.30
C LYS A 167 5.77 33.07 13.27
N TYR A 168 5.72 32.04 12.41
CA TYR A 168 6.78 31.04 12.31
C TYR A 168 7.65 31.20 11.07
N LEU A 169 7.16 31.92 10.05
CA LEU A 169 7.92 32.27 8.85
C LEU A 169 8.47 33.68 9.01
N THR A 170 9.70 33.76 9.54
CA THR A 170 10.49 34.98 9.67
C THR A 170 11.37 35.18 8.45
N GLU A 171 11.84 36.39 8.20
CA GLU A 171 12.77 36.69 7.10
C GLU A 171 14.02 35.81 7.17
N GLU A 172 14.61 35.66 8.36
CA GLU A 172 15.74 34.76 8.60
C GLU A 172 15.43 33.31 8.19
N ARG A 173 14.24 32.81 8.53
CA ARG A 173 13.84 31.44 8.17
C ARG A 173 13.59 31.29 6.67
N VAL A 174 13.11 32.34 6.00
CA VAL A 174 12.97 32.35 4.53
C VAL A 174 14.35 32.27 3.88
N VAL A 175 15.31 33.08 4.30
CA VAL A 175 16.70 33.03 3.80
C VAL A 175 17.28 31.62 3.97
N LYS A 176 17.13 31.02 5.16
CA LYS A 176 17.60 29.65 5.42
C LYS A 176 16.92 28.60 4.53
N LEU A 177 15.63 28.76 4.24
CA LEU A 177 14.88 27.87 3.35
C LEU A 177 15.37 28.02 1.90
N GLU A 178 15.66 29.24 1.45
CA GLU A 178 16.20 29.50 0.11
C GLU A 178 17.59 28.88 -0.07
N GLU A 179 18.47 29.01 0.94
CA GLU A 179 19.77 28.35 0.96
C GLU A 179 19.64 26.83 0.88
N THR A 180 18.73 26.25 1.67
CA THR A 180 18.44 24.82 1.67
C THR A 180 17.93 24.37 0.31
N LEU A 181 17.02 25.13 -0.31
CA LEU A 181 16.49 24.84 -1.63
C LEU A 181 17.58 24.87 -2.71
N LYS A 182 18.49 25.84 -2.64
CA LYS A 182 19.64 25.94 -3.55
C LYS A 182 20.59 24.74 -3.40
N GLN A 183 20.86 24.31 -2.17
CA GLN A 183 21.67 23.11 -1.90
C GLN A 183 21.00 21.85 -2.45
N LEU A 184 19.71 21.64 -2.18
CA LEU A 184 18.97 20.48 -2.66
C LEU A 184 18.89 20.43 -4.19
N THR A 185 18.67 21.57 -4.84
CA THR A 185 18.65 21.67 -6.31
C THR A 185 20.00 21.31 -6.92
N THR A 186 21.09 21.72 -6.28
CA THR A 186 22.45 21.40 -6.72
C THR A 186 22.72 19.89 -6.61
N ARG A 187 22.33 19.29 -5.47
CA ARG A 187 22.46 17.84 -5.25
C ARG A 187 21.62 17.03 -6.24
N LEU A 188 20.39 17.47 -6.53
CA LEU A 188 19.53 16.81 -7.52
C LEU A 188 20.20 16.74 -8.89
N LYS A 189 20.75 17.87 -9.37
CA LYS A 189 21.46 17.92 -10.65
C LYS A 189 22.68 16.98 -10.70
N GLN A 190 23.42 16.89 -9.59
CA GLN A 190 24.56 15.96 -9.49
C GLN A 190 24.10 14.51 -9.59
N THR A 191 23.07 14.11 -8.84
CA THR A 191 22.52 12.75 -8.88
C THR A 191 21.91 12.40 -10.24
N GLU A 192 21.25 13.34 -10.92
CA GLU A 192 20.75 13.13 -12.28
C GLU A 192 21.89 12.85 -13.27
N GLN A 193 23.00 13.57 -13.15
CA GLN A 193 24.18 13.35 -13.98
C GLN A 193 24.84 12.00 -13.68
N GLU A 194 24.95 11.61 -12.41
CA GLU A 194 25.43 10.28 -12.01
C GLU A 194 24.57 9.17 -12.59
N LEU A 195 23.24 9.30 -12.50
CA LEU A 195 22.30 8.32 -13.05
C LEU A 195 22.44 8.20 -14.57
N LYS A 196 22.66 9.33 -15.26
CA LYS A 196 22.91 9.33 -16.71
C LYS A 196 24.19 8.56 -17.05
N ASN A 197 25.26 8.78 -16.30
CA ASN A 197 26.53 8.06 -16.48
C ASN A 197 26.36 6.56 -16.23
N GLN A 198 25.68 6.18 -15.15
CA GLN A 198 25.37 4.78 -14.84
C GLN A 198 24.53 4.11 -15.93
N LYS A 199 23.53 4.80 -16.49
CA LYS A 199 22.73 4.28 -17.61
C LYS A 199 23.57 4.00 -18.85
N VAL A 200 24.53 4.87 -19.18
CA VAL A 200 25.48 4.64 -20.29
C VAL A 200 26.31 3.40 -20.00
N GLN A 201 26.83 3.25 -18.78
CA GLN A 201 27.61 2.07 -18.38
C GLN A 201 26.79 0.78 -18.45
N ILE A 202 25.53 0.79 -18.00
CA ILE A 202 24.63 -0.37 -18.12
C ILE A 202 24.39 -0.72 -19.58
N LYS A 203 24.17 0.28 -20.43
CA LYS A 203 23.96 0.07 -21.88
C LYS A 203 25.21 -0.52 -22.53
N ASP A 204 26.41 -0.07 -22.17
CA ASP A 204 27.66 -0.67 -22.60
C ASP A 204 27.75 -2.14 -22.17
N LEU A 205 27.51 -2.43 -20.89
CA LEU A 205 27.52 -3.80 -20.36
C LEU A 205 26.49 -4.72 -21.05
N GLN A 206 25.32 -4.20 -21.40
CA GLN A 206 24.28 -4.93 -22.13
C GLN A 206 24.60 -5.12 -23.62
N ALA A 207 25.35 -4.19 -24.22
CA ALA A 207 25.76 -4.25 -25.62
C ALA A 207 27.01 -5.14 -25.82
N ARG A 208 27.76 -5.42 -24.74
CA ARG A 208 28.85 -6.40 -24.80
C ARG A 208 28.27 -7.76 -25.21
N PRO A 209 28.85 -8.43 -26.22
CA PRO A 209 28.44 -9.78 -26.56
C PRO A 209 28.72 -10.70 -25.37
N VAL A 210 27.67 -11.04 -24.63
CA VAL A 210 27.64 -12.26 -23.84
C VAL A 210 27.82 -13.35 -24.89
N GLY A 211 28.89 -14.14 -24.86
CA GLY A 211 29.06 -15.24 -25.82
C GLY A 211 27.75 -16.04 -25.91
N SER A 212 27.44 -16.59 -27.09
CA SER A 212 26.19 -17.30 -27.41
C SER A 212 26.02 -18.63 -26.67
N TRP A 213 26.43 -18.69 -25.42
CA TRP A 213 26.33 -19.83 -24.53
C TRP A 213 24.86 -20.16 -24.26
N ARG A 214 24.36 -21.19 -24.94
CA ARG A 214 23.02 -21.70 -24.74
C ARG A 214 23.08 -22.89 -23.78
N LEU A 215 22.50 -22.74 -22.58
CA LEU A 215 22.28 -23.85 -21.67
C LEU A 215 21.11 -24.71 -22.18
N GLN A 216 21.38 -25.98 -22.47
CA GLN A 216 20.36 -26.99 -22.76
C GLN A 216 20.24 -27.91 -21.53
N ARG A 217 19.02 -28.06 -21.00
CA ARG A 217 18.76 -28.95 -19.87
C ARG A 217 18.49 -30.37 -20.34
N THR A 218 19.01 -31.33 -19.60
CA THR A 218 18.75 -32.77 -19.72
C THR A 218 18.55 -33.36 -18.32
N ASN A 219 18.23 -34.65 -18.22
CA ASN A 219 17.98 -35.33 -16.96
C ASN A 219 18.39 -36.81 -17.07
N GLU A 220 19.62 -37.03 -17.52
CA GLU A 220 20.12 -38.37 -17.79
C GLU A 220 20.85 -38.93 -16.57
N ILE A 221 20.45 -40.11 -16.10
CA ILE A 221 21.16 -40.82 -15.03
C ILE A 221 22.35 -41.54 -15.67
N LEU A 222 23.57 -41.10 -15.37
CA LEU A 222 24.77 -41.65 -15.96
C LEU A 222 25.14 -43.01 -15.35
N ASN A 223 24.94 -43.18 -14.03
CA ASN A 223 24.99 -44.47 -13.35
C ASN A 223 24.54 -44.39 -11.87
N GLN A 224 24.28 -45.55 -11.27
CA GLN A 224 24.20 -45.74 -9.81
C GLN A 224 25.56 -46.16 -9.25
N LEU A 225 26.09 -45.36 -8.32
CA LEU A 225 27.33 -45.60 -7.58
C LEU A 225 27.14 -46.58 -6.41
N GLU A 226 26.08 -47.38 -6.43
CA GLU A 226 25.73 -48.41 -5.43
C GLU A 226 26.84 -49.45 -5.22
N LYS A 227 27.79 -49.54 -6.16
CA LYS A 227 28.89 -50.52 -6.15
C LYS A 227 30.16 -50.02 -5.43
N ILE A 228 30.18 -48.80 -4.88
CA ILE A 228 31.34 -48.31 -4.12
C ILE A 228 31.38 -49.03 -2.77
N GLN A 229 32.31 -49.96 -2.60
CA GLN A 229 32.61 -50.56 -1.30
C GLN A 229 33.34 -49.54 -0.43
N LEU A 230 32.59 -48.91 0.49
CA LEU A 230 33.12 -48.01 1.50
C LEU A 230 33.96 -48.81 2.51
N HIS A 231 35.01 -48.20 3.08
CA HIS A 231 35.95 -48.78 4.08
C HIS A 231 37.23 -49.46 3.52
N ARG A 232 37.94 -48.81 2.58
CA ARG A 232 39.35 -49.14 2.27
C ARG A 232 40.25 -47.95 2.62
N THR A 233 41.44 -48.21 3.17
CA THR A 233 42.43 -47.22 3.63
C THR A 233 42.92 -46.25 2.53
N THR A 234 42.61 -46.53 1.26
CA THR A 234 42.73 -45.61 0.13
C THR A 234 41.63 -45.93 -0.89
N PRO A 235 40.44 -45.28 -0.81
CA PRO A 235 39.29 -45.64 -1.63
C PRO A 235 39.40 -44.95 -2.99
N THR A 236 40.38 -45.36 -3.80
CA THR A 236 40.48 -44.83 -5.17
C THR A 236 39.52 -45.59 -6.07
N TYR A 237 38.23 -45.25 -5.99
CA TYR A 237 37.24 -45.71 -6.96
C TYR A 237 37.16 -44.68 -8.09
N THR A 238 37.45 -45.13 -9.31
CA THR A 238 37.33 -44.28 -10.51
C THR A 238 36.31 -44.92 -11.44
N GLN A 239 35.24 -44.19 -11.73
CA GLN A 239 34.27 -44.56 -12.73
C GLN A 239 34.41 -43.69 -13.97
N LYS A 240 34.29 -44.34 -15.12
CA LYS A 240 34.25 -43.72 -16.44
C LYS A 240 32.80 -43.71 -16.90
N LEU A 241 32.27 -42.53 -17.17
CA LEU A 241 30.88 -42.32 -17.57
C LEU A 241 30.89 -41.73 -19.00
N PRO A 242 30.64 -42.55 -20.04
CA PRO A 242 30.52 -42.02 -21.40
C PRO A 242 29.28 -41.12 -21.48
N ILE A 243 29.39 -39.98 -22.17
CA ILE A 243 28.29 -39.01 -22.32
C ILE A 243 28.13 -38.67 -23.81
N ILE A 244 26.89 -38.63 -24.30
CA ILE A 244 26.60 -38.18 -25.66
C ILE A 244 26.25 -36.69 -25.62
N LEU A 245 27.06 -35.85 -26.27
CA LEU A 245 26.90 -34.39 -26.27
C LEU A 245 27.00 -33.83 -27.70
N PRO A 246 26.30 -32.72 -28.01
CA PRO A 246 26.44 -32.05 -29.30
C PRO A 246 27.87 -31.56 -29.56
N LYS A 247 28.21 -31.42 -30.85
CA LYS A 247 29.44 -30.73 -31.27
C LYS A 247 29.43 -29.30 -30.73
N HIS A 248 30.60 -28.79 -30.34
CA HIS A 248 30.76 -27.46 -29.73
C HIS A 248 30.15 -27.31 -28.34
N THR A 249 29.99 -28.43 -27.61
CA THR A 249 29.75 -28.37 -26.16
C THR A 249 31.01 -27.88 -25.46
N GLN A 250 30.81 -26.91 -24.57
CA GLN A 250 31.88 -26.17 -23.91
C GLN A 250 31.87 -26.33 -22.38
N ALA A 251 30.73 -26.74 -21.81
CA ALA A 251 30.62 -27.14 -20.42
C ALA A 251 29.44 -28.10 -20.22
N ILE A 252 29.52 -28.94 -19.20
CA ILE A 252 28.40 -29.75 -18.73
C ILE A 252 28.01 -29.36 -17.31
N LEU A 253 26.75 -29.58 -16.96
CA LEU A 253 26.23 -29.45 -15.61
C LEU A 253 25.86 -30.85 -15.12
N ILE A 254 26.51 -31.31 -14.07
CA ILE A 254 26.20 -32.59 -13.43
C ILE A 254 25.63 -32.36 -12.03
N SER A 255 24.93 -33.36 -11.53
CA SER A 255 24.52 -33.42 -10.14
C SER A 255 24.85 -34.76 -9.53
N VAL A 256 25.34 -34.75 -8.29
CA VAL A 256 25.58 -35.97 -7.51
C VAL A 256 24.55 -36.06 -6.40
N TYR A 257 23.72 -37.09 -6.47
CA TYR A 257 22.75 -37.45 -5.43
C TYR A 257 23.37 -38.45 -4.47
N CYS A 258 23.13 -38.25 -3.19
CA CYS A 258 23.56 -39.15 -2.13
C CYS A 258 22.34 -39.62 -1.34
N HIS A 259 22.26 -40.92 -1.06
CA HIS A 259 21.30 -41.52 -0.14
C HIS A 259 22.06 -42.18 1.01
N PHE A 260 21.69 -41.81 2.23
CA PHE A 260 22.33 -42.33 3.45
C PHE A 260 21.30 -42.93 4.38
N TRP A 261 21.50 -44.19 4.74
CA TRP A 261 20.74 -44.89 5.77
C TRP A 261 21.71 -45.35 6.86
N ASN A 262 21.98 -44.50 7.85
CA ASN A 262 22.93 -44.81 8.92
C ASN A 262 22.42 -44.36 10.30
N SER A 263 21.60 -45.20 10.93
CA SER A 263 21.23 -45.04 12.34
C SER A 263 22.47 -45.33 13.21
N ASN A 264 23.01 -44.29 13.87
CA ASN A 264 24.13 -44.33 14.82
C ASN A 264 25.56 -44.36 14.27
N GLY A 265 25.81 -43.92 13.04
CA GLY A 265 27.16 -43.78 12.51
C GLY A 265 27.43 -42.47 11.77
N HIS A 266 28.58 -42.43 11.10
CA HIS A 266 28.99 -41.35 10.19
C HIS A 266 29.39 -41.90 8.83
N ALA A 267 29.21 -41.08 7.80
CA ALA A 267 29.63 -41.38 6.44
C ALA A 267 30.18 -40.13 5.77
N TYR A 268 31.24 -40.28 4.98
CA TYR A 268 31.75 -39.21 4.14
C TYR A 268 32.08 -39.71 2.74
N LEU A 269 31.94 -38.83 1.75
CA LEU A 269 32.34 -39.03 0.36
C LEU A 269 32.93 -37.73 -0.18
N ASN A 270 34.22 -37.76 -0.47
CA ASN A 270 34.89 -36.75 -1.24
C ASN A 270 35.11 -37.29 -2.64
N TYR A 271 34.86 -36.46 -3.65
CA TYR A 271 35.02 -36.84 -5.04
C TYR A 271 35.55 -35.67 -5.86
N VAL A 272 36.15 -36.03 -7.00
CA VAL A 272 36.55 -35.11 -8.05
C VAL A 272 36.00 -35.60 -9.37
N THR A 273 35.44 -34.67 -10.13
CA THR A 273 34.88 -34.92 -11.47
C THR A 273 35.53 -34.04 -12.52
N TYR A 274 35.87 -34.63 -13.66
CA TYR A 274 36.51 -33.94 -14.77
C TYR A 274 36.32 -34.72 -16.07
N GLN A 275 36.43 -34.04 -17.22
CA GLN A 275 36.44 -34.71 -18.52
C GLN A 275 37.77 -35.44 -18.70
N LYS A 276 37.75 -36.66 -19.24
CA LYS A 276 38.96 -37.41 -19.58
C LYS A 276 39.87 -36.60 -20.51
N GLY A 277 41.13 -36.42 -20.09
CA GLY A 277 42.10 -35.59 -20.81
C GLY A 277 42.06 -34.10 -20.44
N ASN A 278 41.16 -33.67 -19.54
CA ASN A 278 41.07 -32.30 -19.02
C ASN A 278 41.16 -32.30 -17.49
N ASP A 279 42.25 -32.84 -16.93
CA ASP A 279 42.41 -33.04 -15.49
C ASP A 279 43.25 -31.95 -14.80
N ASN A 280 43.38 -30.77 -15.41
CA ASN A 280 43.95 -29.61 -14.73
C ASN A 280 43.05 -29.16 -13.57
N THR A 281 43.63 -28.48 -12.58
CA THR A 281 42.93 -28.08 -11.35
C THR A 281 41.74 -27.15 -11.63
N ALA A 282 41.78 -26.33 -12.69
CA ALA A 282 40.71 -25.40 -13.05
C ALA A 282 39.52 -26.08 -13.78
N ALA A 283 39.73 -27.27 -14.34
CA ALA A 283 38.71 -28.05 -15.05
C ALA A 283 38.08 -29.16 -14.19
N LYS A 284 38.55 -29.31 -12.96
CA LYS A 284 38.03 -30.26 -11.97
C LYS A 284 36.96 -29.59 -11.12
N ALA A 285 35.86 -30.31 -10.90
CA ALA A 285 34.90 -29.98 -9.87
C ALA A 285 35.04 -30.95 -8.70
N GLU A 286 35.13 -30.41 -7.50
CA GLU A 286 35.32 -31.18 -6.26
C GLU A 286 34.06 -31.11 -5.40
N GLY A 287 33.70 -32.23 -4.79
CA GLY A 287 32.61 -32.31 -3.83
C GLY A 287 33.09 -32.91 -2.53
N TYR A 288 32.72 -32.28 -1.41
CA TYR A 288 33.02 -32.72 -0.06
C TYR A 288 31.72 -32.92 0.68
N ASN A 289 31.48 -34.14 1.16
CA ASN A 289 30.21 -34.50 1.75
C ASN A 289 30.43 -35.33 3.01
N THR A 290 30.04 -34.79 4.17
CA THR A 290 30.22 -35.39 5.49
C THR A 290 28.89 -35.42 6.24
N HIS A 291 28.54 -36.57 6.81
CA HIS A 291 27.29 -36.78 7.53
C HIS A 291 27.46 -37.52 8.85
N TYR A 292 26.68 -37.12 9.85
CA TYR A 292 26.66 -37.70 11.19
C TYR A 292 25.22 -37.97 11.64
N ARG A 293 24.88 -39.21 12.02
CA ARG A 293 23.57 -39.63 12.56
C ARG A 293 22.35 -39.14 11.74
N VAL A 294 22.33 -39.42 10.44
CA VAL A 294 21.27 -38.96 9.53
C VAL A 294 20.36 -40.12 9.11
N TYR A 295 19.04 -39.93 9.28
CA TYR A 295 17.97 -40.88 8.97
C TYR A 295 17.39 -40.72 7.55
N ALA A 296 18.25 -40.56 6.54
CA ALA A 296 17.97 -40.16 5.15
C ALA A 296 17.98 -38.63 4.92
N ASN A 297 19.10 -38.13 4.39
CA ASN A 297 19.17 -36.82 3.72
C ASN A 297 19.55 -37.04 2.26
N THR A 298 18.90 -36.30 1.37
CA THR A 298 19.25 -36.16 -0.04
C THR A 298 19.96 -34.83 -0.23
N PHE A 299 21.24 -34.84 -0.61
CA PHE A 299 21.96 -33.63 -1.02
C PHE A 299 22.14 -33.62 -2.53
N LEU A 300 21.94 -32.46 -3.13
CA LEU A 300 22.12 -32.19 -4.55
C LEU A 300 23.24 -31.17 -4.71
N TYR A 301 24.41 -31.61 -5.19
CA TYR A 301 25.46 -30.70 -5.63
C TYR A 301 25.41 -30.59 -7.14
N GLU A 302 24.98 -29.44 -7.67
CA GLU A 302 25.12 -29.14 -9.09
C GLU A 302 26.49 -28.52 -9.36
N GLN A 303 27.26 -29.12 -10.26
CA GLN A 303 28.62 -28.71 -10.57
C GLN A 303 28.77 -28.54 -12.07
N MET A 304 29.33 -27.40 -12.47
CA MET A 304 29.67 -27.13 -13.86
C MET A 304 31.09 -27.60 -14.14
N ILE A 305 31.27 -28.36 -15.21
CA ILE A 305 32.55 -28.92 -15.62
C ILE A 305 32.87 -28.39 -17.02
N PRO A 306 33.98 -27.67 -17.22
CA PRO A 306 34.44 -27.27 -18.56
C PRO A 306 34.59 -28.48 -19.47
N TRP A 307 34.06 -28.37 -20.69
CA TRP A 307 34.04 -29.44 -21.67
C TRP A 307 34.75 -29.01 -22.93
N ASN A 308 35.66 -29.84 -23.41
CA ASN A 308 36.34 -29.62 -24.67
C ASN A 308 35.89 -30.70 -25.66
N SER A 309 35.21 -30.27 -26.73
CA SER A 309 34.72 -31.17 -27.78
C SER A 309 35.84 -31.88 -28.58
N THR A 310 37.10 -31.47 -28.43
CA THR A 310 38.26 -32.18 -29.02
C THR A 310 38.78 -33.33 -28.16
N LEU A 311 38.36 -33.40 -26.90
CA LEU A 311 38.73 -34.45 -25.95
C LEU A 311 37.68 -35.56 -25.91
N PRO A 312 38.01 -36.75 -25.37
CA PRO A 312 37.04 -37.83 -25.23
C PRO A 312 35.79 -37.41 -24.47
N ASN A 313 34.62 -37.80 -24.97
CA ASN A 313 33.33 -37.56 -24.32
C ASN A 313 33.08 -38.55 -23.15
N GLU A 314 33.99 -38.56 -22.18
CA GLU A 314 33.96 -39.45 -21.02
C GLU A 314 34.19 -38.61 -19.76
N LEU A 315 33.19 -38.59 -18.88
CA LEU A 315 33.31 -37.99 -17.55
C LEU A 315 33.98 -38.97 -16.60
N ILE A 316 35.02 -38.52 -15.94
CA ILE A 316 35.70 -39.26 -14.87
C ILE A 316 35.09 -38.82 -13.54
N PHE A 317 34.47 -39.76 -12.83
CA PHE A 317 34.05 -39.59 -11.44
C PHE A 317 35.01 -40.38 -10.57
N LYS A 318 35.83 -39.68 -9.77
CA LYS A 318 36.82 -40.29 -8.90
C LYS A 318 36.51 -39.99 -7.44
N VAL A 319 36.32 -41.03 -6.66
CA VAL A 319 36.26 -40.93 -5.20
C VAL A 319 37.67 -40.72 -4.68
N THR A 320 37.86 -39.66 -3.90
CA THR A 320 39.16 -39.33 -3.29
C THR A 320 39.20 -39.77 -1.83
N ASN A 321 38.06 -39.75 -1.14
CA ASN A 321 37.96 -40.24 0.22
C ASN A 321 36.55 -40.76 0.50
N SER A 322 36.42 -41.87 1.22
CA SER A 322 35.12 -42.41 1.57
C SER A 322 35.18 -43.33 2.78
N TYR A 323 34.24 -43.20 3.71
CA TYR A 323 34.19 -44.01 4.93
C TYR A 323 32.77 -44.13 5.45
N ARG A 324 32.51 -45.20 6.20
CA ARG A 324 31.21 -45.54 6.77
C ARG A 324 31.40 -46.33 8.07
N THR A 325 30.66 -45.97 9.12
CA THR A 325 30.64 -46.68 10.41
C THR A 325 29.29 -47.29 10.79
N GLY A 326 28.29 -47.22 9.90
CA GLY A 326 26.99 -47.88 10.09
C GLY A 326 26.10 -47.80 8.86
N GLY A 327 25.07 -48.65 8.80
CA GLY A 327 24.12 -48.71 7.69
C GLY A 327 24.56 -49.56 6.49
N ASN A 328 23.64 -50.31 5.90
CA ASN A 328 23.92 -51.19 4.75
C ASN A 328 23.48 -50.59 3.40
N ASN A 329 22.68 -49.51 3.37
CA ASN A 329 21.95 -49.04 2.18
C ASN A 329 22.36 -47.63 1.69
N ASN A 330 23.63 -47.26 1.84
CA ASN A 330 24.12 -45.97 1.31
C ASN A 330 24.45 -46.12 -0.17
N TRP A 331 23.99 -45.17 -0.99
CA TRP A 331 24.28 -45.15 -2.40
C TRP A 331 24.37 -43.74 -2.95
N TYR A 332 25.01 -43.62 -4.10
CA TYR A 332 25.15 -42.34 -4.79
C TYR A 332 24.71 -42.47 -6.24
N ARG A 333 24.38 -41.37 -6.90
CA ARG A 333 23.95 -41.36 -8.29
C ARG A 333 24.44 -40.08 -8.95
N VAL A 334 25.11 -40.21 -10.08
CA VAL A 334 25.51 -39.06 -10.91
C VAL A 334 24.47 -38.90 -12.02
N ARG A 335 24.04 -37.66 -12.21
CA ARG A 335 23.09 -37.27 -13.25
C ARG A 335 23.66 -36.13 -14.06
N LEU A 336 23.48 -36.17 -15.37
CA LEU A 336 23.69 -35.04 -16.26
C LEU A 336 22.43 -34.17 -16.25
N VAL A 337 22.58 -32.92 -15.83
CA VAL A 337 21.49 -31.92 -15.71
C VAL A 337 21.41 -31.03 -16.96
N GLY A 338 22.52 -30.86 -17.66
CA GLY A 338 22.56 -29.97 -18.82
C GLY A 338 23.93 -29.86 -19.43
N TYR A 339 24.00 -29.13 -20.53
CA TYR A 339 25.26 -28.74 -21.16
C TYR A 339 25.12 -27.37 -21.81
N MET A 340 26.24 -26.69 -22.00
CA MET A 340 26.34 -25.38 -22.63
C MET A 340 27.06 -25.51 -23.96
N THR A 341 26.46 -24.99 -25.01
CA THR A 341 27.08 -24.87 -26.34
C THR A 341 27.40 -23.41 -26.62
N SER A 342 28.53 -23.13 -27.26
CA SER A 342 28.88 -21.80 -27.78
C SER A 342 28.03 -21.40 -28.98
#